data_AF-A0A3C1BZW6-F1
#
_entry.id   AF-A0A3C1BZW6-F1
#
_cell.length_a   1.000
_cell.length_b   1.000
_cell.length_c   1.000
_cell.angle_alpha   90.00
_cell.angle_beta   90.00
_cell.angle_gamma   90.00
#
_symmetry.space_group_name_H-M   'P 1'
#
loop_
_entity.id
_entity.type
_entity.pdbx_description
1 polymer ?
#
loop_
_entity_poly.entity_id
_entity_poly.type
_entity_poly.pdbx_seq_one_letter_code
_entity_poly.pdbx_strand_id
1 'polypeptide(L)'
;AAALAVVTSFLFPVTVDLVEAAQSDVIPQGLGEVLNTLLTNFVANPVGAIISGNYIGILFWACLFGLAMKGIGSETTKQFMADTADTISQIVRWVVNLAPFGILGLVYANVVGSGMAIFSQYGRLLVLLVGTMLLMALVVNPLIIFLYLRCNPYPLVLRCLKESGLTAFFTRSSAANIPVNMAL
;
A
#
# COMPACT_ATOMS: atom_id res chain seq x y z
N ALA A 1 -8.08 10.08 3.77
CA ALA A 1 -8.04 9.12 2.65
C ALA A 1 -9.11 8.04 2.80
N ALA A 2 -9.04 7.16 3.82
CA ALA A 2 -10.03 6.08 4.00
C ALA A 2 -11.49 6.57 4.09
N ALA A 3 -11.76 7.60 4.91
CA ALA A 3 -13.11 8.17 5.00
C ALA A 3 -13.62 8.78 3.68
N LEU A 4 -12.75 9.45 2.92
CA LEU A 4 -13.10 10.00 1.61
C LEU A 4 -13.41 8.88 0.61
N ALA A 5 -12.57 7.85 0.57
CA ALA A 5 -12.75 6.68 -0.29
C ALA A 5 -14.08 5.97 0.00
N VAL A 6 -14.43 5.83 1.28
CA VAL A 6 -15.71 5.27 1.74
C VAL A 6 -16.88 6.14 1.28
N VAL A 7 -16.82 7.46 1.48
CA VAL A 7 -17.86 8.41 1.04
C VAL A 7 -18.03 8.40 -0.48
N THR A 8 -16.94 8.37 -1.25
CA THR A 8 -17.01 8.30 -2.71
C THR A 8 -17.45 6.94 -3.23
N SER A 9 -17.15 5.85 -2.50
CA SER A 9 -17.68 4.52 -2.79
C SER A 9 -19.20 4.46 -2.56
N PHE A 10 -19.70 5.12 -1.53
CA PHE A 10 -21.14 5.24 -1.29
C PHE A 10 -21.85 6.15 -2.31
N LEU A 11 -21.19 7.22 -2.78
CA LEU A 11 -21.73 8.12 -3.80
C LEU A 11 -21.72 7.50 -5.21
N PHE A 12 -20.74 6.64 -5.50
CA PHE A 12 -20.60 5.94 -6.78
C PHE A 12 -20.37 4.45 -6.52
N PRO A 13 -21.43 3.66 -6.26
CA PRO A 13 -21.28 2.23 -6.04
C PRO A 13 -20.78 1.57 -7.33
N VAL A 14 -19.62 0.93 -7.23
CA VAL A 14 -19.09 0.08 -8.31
C VAL A 14 -19.14 -1.35 -7.82
N THR A 15 -20.11 -2.10 -8.35
CA THR A 15 -20.22 -3.54 -8.13
C THR A 15 -19.26 -4.25 -9.07
N VAL A 16 -18.28 -4.94 -8.50
CA VAL A 16 -17.34 -5.81 -9.23
C VAL A 16 -17.90 -7.21 -9.12
N ASP A 17 -18.35 -7.78 -10.24
CA ASP A 17 -18.71 -9.19 -10.29
C ASP A 17 -17.41 -10.00 -10.27
N LEU A 18 -16.95 -10.33 -9.06
CA LEU A 18 -15.81 -11.22 -8.85
C LEU A 18 -16.23 -12.63 -9.27
N VAL A 19 -15.63 -13.15 -10.34
CA VAL A 19 -15.89 -14.50 -10.89
C VAL A 19 -15.64 -15.61 -9.86
N GLU A 20 -14.83 -15.34 -8.85
CA GLU A 20 -14.74 -16.14 -7.63
C GLU A 20 -14.71 -15.19 -6.43
N ALA A 21 -15.80 -15.17 -5.66
CA ALA A 21 -15.73 -14.72 -4.30
C ALA A 21 -14.80 -15.69 -3.56
N ALA A 22 -13.53 -15.31 -3.40
CA ALA A 22 -12.64 -15.98 -2.46
C ALA A 22 -13.38 -16.01 -1.12
N GLN A 23 -13.80 -17.20 -0.69
CA GLN A 23 -14.39 -17.43 0.62
C GLN A 23 -13.38 -16.99 1.67
N SER A 24 -13.48 -15.72 2.06
CA SER A 24 -12.87 -15.22 3.28
C SER A 24 -13.84 -15.60 4.38
N ASP A 25 -13.66 -16.83 4.84
CA ASP A 25 -14.22 -17.26 6.11
C ASP A 25 -13.74 -16.28 7.20
N VAL A 26 -14.63 -16.04 8.15
CA VAL A 26 -14.50 -15.11 9.30
C VAL A 26 -14.77 -13.63 8.97
N ILE A 27 -16.06 -13.30 8.85
CA ILE A 27 -16.55 -11.94 9.12
C ILE A 27 -16.47 -11.74 10.65
N PRO A 28 -15.61 -10.85 11.18
CA PRO A 28 -15.58 -10.59 12.62
C PRO A 28 -16.88 -9.90 13.02
N GLN A 29 -17.64 -10.48 13.95
CA GLN A 29 -19.00 -10.03 14.26
C GLN A 29 -19.04 -8.86 15.27
N GLY A 30 -17.88 -8.41 15.78
CA GLY A 30 -17.83 -7.30 16.74
C GLY A 30 -16.50 -6.55 16.82
N LEU A 31 -16.57 -5.26 17.15
CA LEU A 31 -15.41 -4.39 17.36
C LEU A 31 -14.46 -4.93 18.45
N GLY A 32 -15.02 -5.58 19.47
CA GLY A 32 -14.25 -6.23 20.54
C GLY A 32 -13.47 -7.47 20.06
N GLU A 33 -14.02 -8.23 19.12
CA GLU A 33 -13.38 -9.39 18.53
C GLU A 33 -12.24 -8.95 17.59
N VAL A 34 -12.43 -7.87 16.84
CA VAL A 34 -11.35 -7.24 16.05
C VAL A 34 -10.24 -6.75 16.97
N LEU A 35 -10.54 -6.03 18.05
CA LEU A 35 -9.52 -5.56 19.00
C LEU A 35 -8.78 -6.71 19.68
N ASN A 36 -9.48 -7.77 20.07
CA ASN A 36 -8.87 -8.95 20.69
C ASN A 36 -8.01 -9.72 19.68
N THR A 37 -8.48 -9.87 18.43
CA THR A 37 -7.72 -10.45 17.32
C THR A 37 -6.45 -9.64 17.05
N LEU A 38 -6.53 -8.32 17.04
CA LEU A 38 -5.36 -7.46 16.87
C LEU A 38 -4.37 -7.65 18.03
N LEU A 39 -4.83 -7.60 19.29
CA LEU A 39 -3.99 -7.76 20.48
C LEU A 39 -3.31 -9.13 20.55
N THR A 40 -4.05 -10.21 20.27
CA THR A 40 -3.49 -11.56 20.21
C THR A 40 -2.50 -11.72 19.07
N ASN A 41 -2.74 -11.09 17.92
CA ASN A 41 -1.79 -11.06 16.80
C ASN A 41 -0.50 -10.28 17.13
N PHE A 42 -0.55 -9.27 18.00
CA PHE A 42 0.64 -8.55 18.49
C PHE A 42 1.56 -9.43 19.35
N VAL A 43 0.99 -10.31 20.17
CA VAL A 43 1.73 -11.19 21.11
C VAL A 43 1.96 -12.59 20.51
N ALA A 44 1.58 -12.80 19.25
CA ALA A 44 1.80 -14.07 18.58
C ALA A 44 3.30 -14.43 18.59
N ASN A 45 3.58 -15.73 18.76
CA ASN A 45 4.94 -16.25 18.71
C ASN A 45 5.59 -15.84 17.38
N PRO A 46 6.81 -15.24 17.37
CA PRO A 46 7.44 -14.74 16.15
C PRO A 46 7.60 -15.81 15.06
N VAL A 47 7.93 -17.05 15.44
CA VAL A 47 8.04 -18.16 14.49
C VAL A 47 6.67 -18.56 13.94
N GLY A 48 5.66 -18.59 14.81
CA GLY A 48 4.27 -18.84 14.43
C GLY A 48 3.71 -17.74 13.51
N ALA A 49 4.08 -16.48 13.74
CA ALA A 49 3.64 -15.34 12.94
C ALA A 49 4.21 -15.40 11.51
N ILE A 50 5.47 -15.82 11.35
CA ILE A 50 6.09 -16.02 10.03
C ILE A 50 5.40 -17.17 9.27
N ILE A 51 5.12 -18.29 9.94
CA ILE A 51 4.49 -19.46 9.31
C ILE A 51 3.04 -19.18 8.92
N SER A 52 2.28 -18.52 9.81
CA SER A 52 0.86 -18.20 9.58
C SER A 52 0.63 -16.95 8.71
N GLY A 53 1.69 -16.20 8.38
CA GLY A 53 1.57 -14.96 7.62
C GLY A 53 0.89 -13.81 8.40
N ASN A 54 0.99 -13.80 9.72
CA ASN A 54 0.49 -12.70 10.54
C ASN A 54 1.40 -11.46 10.42
N TYR A 55 1.08 -10.59 9.46
CA TYR A 55 1.83 -9.38 9.16
C TYR A 55 1.99 -8.43 10.35
N ILE A 56 0.98 -8.31 11.22
CA ILE A 56 1.02 -7.41 12.39
C ILE A 56 2.06 -7.91 13.39
N GLY A 57 2.04 -9.21 13.70
CA GLY A 57 3.02 -9.84 14.58
C GLY A 57 4.43 -9.72 14.02
N ILE A 58 4.62 -9.98 12.72
CA ILE A 58 5.94 -9.87 12.06
C ILE A 58 6.48 -8.44 12.17
N LEU A 59 5.67 -7.42 11.87
CA LEU A 59 6.09 -6.02 11.95
C LEU A 59 6.46 -5.62 13.38
N PHE A 60 5.67 -6.02 14.36
CA PHE A 60 5.92 -5.72 15.76
C PHE A 60 7.25 -6.31 16.25
N TRP A 61 7.47 -7.61 15.99
CA TRP A 61 8.71 -8.28 16.34
C TRP A 61 9.91 -7.74 15.56
N ALA A 62 9.75 -7.36 14.29
CA ALA A 62 10.81 -6.73 13.50
C ALA A 62 11.23 -5.37 14.09
N CYS A 63 10.28 -4.55 14.53
CA CYS A 63 10.58 -3.29 15.21
C CYS A 63 11.29 -3.50 16.55
N LEU A 64 10.82 -4.43 17.38
CA LEU A 64 11.49 -4.77 18.65
C LEU A 64 12.92 -5.28 18.42
N PHE A 65 13.10 -6.18 17.44
CA PHE A 65 14.40 -6.70 17.08
C PHE A 65 15.34 -5.59 16.58
N GLY A 66 14.85 -4.68 15.72
CA GLY A 66 15.61 -3.53 15.24
C GLY A 66 16.03 -2.58 16.36
N LEU A 67 15.15 -2.32 17.34
CA LEU A 67 15.47 -1.49 18.52
C LEU A 67 16.51 -2.16 19.44
N ALA A 68 16.38 -3.47 19.70
CA ALA A 68 17.34 -4.21 20.49
C ALA A 68 18.73 -4.25 19.82
N MET A 69 18.76 -4.50 18.51
CA MET A 69 19.97 -4.50 17.69
C MET A 69 20.67 -3.15 17.64
N LYS A 70 19.92 -2.04 17.69
CA LYS A 70 20.50 -0.69 17.77
C LYS A 70 21.32 -0.49 19.06
N GLY A 71 20.86 -1.06 20.18
CA GLY A 71 21.51 -0.91 21.49
C GLY A 71 22.63 -1.91 21.78
N ILE A 72 22.53 -3.15 21.28
CA ILE A 72 23.42 -4.26 21.64
C ILE A 72 24.33 -4.68 20.47
N GLY A 73 23.89 -4.46 19.23
CA GLY A 73 24.57 -4.99 18.04
C GLY A 73 25.90 -4.29 17.75
N SER A 74 26.90 -5.08 17.35
CA SER A 74 28.13 -4.57 16.76
C SER A 74 27.85 -3.96 15.38
N GLU A 75 28.71 -3.05 14.93
CA GLU A 75 28.60 -2.44 13.60
C GLU A 75 28.58 -3.49 12.48
N THR A 76 29.32 -4.59 12.63
CA THR A 76 29.32 -5.72 11.68
C THR A 76 27.96 -6.42 11.56
N THR A 77 27.25 -6.64 12.66
CA THR A 77 25.92 -7.26 12.64
C THR A 77 24.87 -6.32 12.06
N LYS A 78 24.97 -5.02 12.33
CA LYS A 78 24.08 -4.01 11.73
C LYS A 78 24.27 -3.94 10.22
N GLN A 79 25.53 -3.95 9.76
CA GLN A 79 25.85 -3.94 8.34
C GLN A 79 25.33 -5.21 7.64
N PHE A 80 25.51 -6.39 8.26
CA PHE A 80 24.96 -7.63 7.73
C PHE A 80 23.43 -7.59 7.56
N MET A 81 22.68 -7.01 8.50
CA MET A 81 21.23 -6.82 8.34
C MET A 81 20.88 -5.84 7.22
N ALA A 82 21.63 -4.75 7.08
CA ALA A 82 21.44 -3.79 6.00
C ALA A 82 21.68 -4.45 4.63
N ASP A 83 22.79 -5.17 4.48
CA ASP A 83 23.12 -5.92 3.27
C ASP A 83 22.05 -6.97 2.94
N THR A 84 21.47 -7.61 3.96
CA THR A 84 20.36 -8.56 3.80
C THR A 84 19.10 -7.86 3.27
N ALA A 85 18.74 -6.70 3.83
CA ALA A 85 17.59 -5.92 3.37
C ALA A 85 17.78 -5.42 1.93
N ASP A 86 19.00 -5.00 1.57
CA ASP A 86 19.34 -4.60 0.20
C ASP A 86 19.29 -5.78 -0.77
N THR A 87 19.76 -6.95 -0.34
CA THR A 87 19.68 -8.20 -1.12
C THR A 87 18.22 -8.58 -1.41
N ILE A 88 17.35 -8.54 -0.39
CA ILE A 88 15.91 -8.81 -0.57
C ILE A 88 15.30 -7.76 -1.52
N SER A 89 15.66 -6.49 -1.35
CA SER A 89 15.21 -5.40 -2.23
C SER A 89 15.64 -5.64 -3.68
N GLN A 90 16.84 -6.16 -3.90
CA GLN A 90 17.34 -6.51 -5.23
C GLN A 90 16.58 -7.70 -5.85
N ILE A 91 16.25 -8.72 -5.06
CA ILE A 91 15.41 -9.85 -5.50
C ILE A 91 14.02 -9.33 -5.92
N VAL A 92 13.40 -8.47 -5.12
CA VAL A 92 12.11 -7.86 -5.46
C VAL A 92 12.22 -7.07 -6.78
N ARG A 93 13.31 -6.33 -7.02
CA ARG A 93 13.54 -5.65 -8.31
C ARG A 93 13.60 -6.63 -9.48
N TRP A 94 14.28 -7.76 -9.33
CA TRP A 94 14.30 -8.80 -10.37
C TRP A 94 12.89 -9.35 -10.64
N VAL A 95 12.13 -9.68 -9.59
CA VAL A 95 10.75 -10.16 -9.73
C VAL A 95 9.86 -9.13 -10.43
N VAL A 96 9.97 -7.85 -10.08
CA VAL A 96 9.22 -6.77 -10.74
C VAL A 96 9.61 -6.62 -12.21
N ASN A 97 10.89 -6.81 -12.57
CA ASN A 97 11.31 -6.81 -13.98
C ASN A 97 10.73 -7.98 -14.78
N LEU A 98 10.38 -9.10 -14.12
CA LEU A 98 9.66 -10.22 -14.72
C LEU A 98 8.12 -10.05 -14.69
N ALA A 99 7.58 -9.11 -13.91
CA ALA A 99 6.16 -8.80 -13.86
C ALA A 99 5.48 -8.58 -15.22
N PRO A 100 6.08 -7.98 -16.28
CA PRO A 100 5.41 -7.86 -17.58
C PRO A 100 4.93 -9.22 -18.12
N PHE A 101 5.70 -10.29 -17.96
CA PHE A 101 5.28 -11.63 -18.39
C PHE A 101 4.10 -12.16 -17.56
N GLY A 102 4.13 -11.95 -16.25
CA GLY A 102 3.04 -12.36 -15.35
C GLY A 102 1.74 -11.58 -15.61
N ILE A 103 1.83 -10.26 -15.81
CA ILE A 103 0.68 -9.40 -16.09
C ILE A 103 0.04 -9.78 -17.41
N LEU A 104 0.82 -10.10 -18.47
CA LEU A 104 0.27 -10.57 -19.74
C LEU A 104 -0.54 -11.87 -19.56
N GLY A 105 -0.04 -12.81 -18.75
CA GLY A 105 -0.77 -14.04 -18.42
C GLY A 105 -2.06 -13.79 -17.63
N LEU A 106 -2.01 -12.92 -16.62
CA LEU A 106 -3.19 -12.54 -15.83
C LEU A 106 -4.23 -11.82 -16.69
N VAL A 107 -3.83 -10.89 -17.55
CA VAL A 107 -4.74 -10.19 -18.47
C VAL A 107 -5.37 -11.17 -19.45
N TYR A 108 -4.59 -12.09 -20.03
CA TYR A 108 -5.10 -13.13 -20.92
C TYR A 108 -6.15 -14.00 -20.23
N ALA A 109 -5.85 -14.53 -19.04
CA ALA A 109 -6.77 -15.38 -18.28
C ALA A 109 -8.08 -14.65 -17.94
N ASN A 110 -7.97 -13.38 -17.53
CA ASN A 110 -9.14 -12.55 -17.26
C ASN A 110 -9.97 -12.33 -18.53
N VAL A 111 -9.36 -11.90 -19.64
CA VAL A 111 -10.05 -11.64 -20.91
C VAL A 111 -10.75 -12.89 -21.47
N VAL A 112 -10.13 -14.07 -21.34
CA VAL A 112 -10.76 -15.34 -21.74
C VAL A 112 -11.92 -15.73 -20.82
N GLY A 113 -11.78 -15.53 -19.51
CA GLY A 113 -12.79 -15.91 -18.52
C GLY A 113 -14.04 -15.03 -18.50
N SER A 114 -13.90 -13.70 -18.64
CA SER A 114 -15.03 -12.76 -18.49
C SER A 114 -15.23 -11.79 -19.67
N GLY A 115 -14.52 -11.97 -20.79
CA GLY A 115 -14.75 -11.27 -22.05
C GLY A 115 -14.50 -9.75 -22.02
N MET A 116 -15.04 -9.02 -23.01
CA MET A 116 -14.87 -7.56 -23.12
C MET A 116 -15.56 -6.75 -22.02
N ALA A 117 -16.44 -7.36 -21.22
CA ALA A 117 -17.12 -6.70 -20.10
C ALA A 117 -16.17 -6.28 -18.96
N ILE A 118 -15.01 -6.94 -18.85
CA ILE A 118 -13.97 -6.61 -17.86
C ILE A 118 -13.47 -5.18 -18.07
N PHE A 119 -13.26 -4.76 -19.32
CA PHE A 119 -12.70 -3.44 -19.60
C PHE A 119 -13.64 -2.31 -19.17
N SER A 120 -14.96 -2.51 -19.23
CA SER A 120 -15.93 -1.51 -18.78
C SER A 120 -16.06 -1.48 -17.25
N GLN A 121 -16.10 -2.65 -16.59
CA GLN A 121 -16.16 -2.74 -15.13
C GLN A 121 -14.87 -2.24 -14.45
N TYR A 122 -13.71 -2.74 -14.88
CA TYR A 122 -12.41 -2.27 -14.39
C TYR A 122 -12.11 -0.83 -14.79
N GLY A 123 -12.56 -0.39 -15.98
CA GLY A 123 -12.46 1.00 -16.40
C GLY A 123 -13.20 1.95 -15.45
N ARG A 124 -14.42 1.60 -15.05
CA ARG A 124 -15.20 2.39 -14.08
C ARG A 124 -14.55 2.42 -12.69
N LEU A 125 -14.00 1.30 -12.23
CA LEU A 125 -13.18 1.26 -11.01
C LEU A 125 -11.95 2.16 -11.11
N LEU A 126 -11.20 2.09 -12.21
CA LEU A 126 -10.00 2.89 -12.41
C LEU A 126 -10.31 4.38 -12.42
N VAL A 127 -11.38 4.80 -13.12
CA VAL A 127 -11.81 6.20 -13.14
C VAL A 127 -12.20 6.68 -11.75
N LEU A 128 -12.92 5.87 -10.96
CA LEU A 128 -13.28 6.22 -9.59
C LEU A 128 -12.03 6.30 -8.69
N LEU A 129 -11.13 5.32 -8.79
CA LEU A 129 -9.88 5.31 -8.01
C LEU A 129 -9.01 6.53 -8.33
N VAL A 130 -8.75 6.80 -9.60
CA VAL A 130 -7.93 7.96 -10.02
C VAL A 130 -8.64 9.27 -9.66
N GLY A 131 -9.95 9.34 -9.84
CA GLY A 131 -10.75 10.50 -9.47
C GLY A 131 -10.69 10.81 -7.97
N THR A 132 -10.79 9.79 -7.12
CA THR A 132 -10.69 9.94 -5.66
C THR A 132 -9.28 10.32 -5.21
N MET A 133 -8.24 9.77 -5.85
CA MET A 133 -6.86 10.17 -5.61
C MET A 133 -6.60 11.63 -6.01
N LEU A 134 -7.11 12.07 -7.16
CA LEU A 134 -7.02 13.47 -7.61
C LEU A 134 -7.77 14.42 -6.68
N LEU A 135 -8.98 14.05 -6.24
CA LEU A 135 -9.75 14.85 -5.29
C LEU A 135 -9.00 14.97 -3.95
N MET A 136 -8.43 13.88 -3.45
CA MET A 136 -7.61 13.92 -2.24
C MET A 136 -6.39 14.84 -2.41
N ALA A 137 -5.68 14.73 -3.54
CA ALA A 137 -4.46 15.48 -3.79
C ALA A 137 -4.70 16.98 -4.05
N LEU A 138 -5.76 17.35 -4.77
CA LEU A 138 -6.01 18.72 -5.24
C LEU A 138 -7.07 19.48 -4.43
N VAL A 139 -7.88 18.79 -3.63
CA VAL A 139 -8.93 19.44 -2.81
C VAL A 139 -8.67 19.23 -1.33
N VAL A 140 -8.53 17.99 -0.87
CA VAL A 140 -8.44 17.71 0.57
C VAL A 140 -7.09 18.13 1.17
N ASN A 141 -5.98 17.72 0.56
CA ASN A 141 -4.64 18.08 1.07
C ASN A 141 -4.41 19.60 1.06
N PRO A 142 -4.74 20.35 -0.01
CA PRO A 142 -4.56 21.80 -0.02
C PRO A 142 -5.50 22.50 0.96
N LEU A 143 -6.73 22.00 1.17
CA LEU A 143 -7.68 22.57 2.13
C LEU A 143 -7.19 22.41 3.57
N ILE A 144 -6.61 21.26 3.92
CA ILE A 144 -5.96 21.06 5.23
C ILE A 144 -4.81 22.05 5.41
N ILE A 145 -3.92 22.17 4.42
CA ILE A 145 -2.78 23.10 4.49
C ILE A 145 -3.27 24.55 4.60
N PHE A 146 -4.29 24.95 3.86
CA PHE A 146 -4.88 26.28 3.91
C PHE A 146 -5.49 26.59 5.29
N LEU A 147 -6.17 25.62 5.91
CA LEU A 147 -6.78 25.78 7.23
C LEU A 147 -5.73 26.02 8.31
N TYR A 148 -4.60 25.32 8.25
CA TYR A 148 -3.52 25.41 9.25
C TYR A 148 -2.53 26.56 8.99
N LEU A 149 -2.08 26.76 7.74
CA LEU A 149 -1.06 27.77 7.41
C LEU A 149 -1.63 29.11 6.95
N ARG A 150 -2.92 29.19 6.57
CA ARG A 150 -3.57 30.39 6.00
C ARG A 150 -2.81 31.04 4.82
N CYS A 151 -1.91 30.30 4.19
CA CYS A 151 -1.16 30.70 3.01
C CYS A 151 -1.63 29.91 1.79
N ASN A 152 -1.35 30.41 0.58
CA ASN A 152 -1.75 29.76 -0.67
C ASN A 152 -1.05 28.38 -0.80
N PRO A 153 -1.79 27.25 -0.75
CA PRO A 153 -1.22 25.90 -0.72
C PRO A 153 -0.94 25.33 -2.12
N TYR A 154 -1.53 25.91 -3.16
CA TYR A 154 -1.45 25.42 -4.55
C TYR A 154 -0.03 25.36 -5.14
N PRO A 155 0.88 26.32 -4.91
CA PRO A 155 2.24 26.22 -5.44
C PRO A 155 3.04 25.06 -4.84
N LEU A 156 2.82 24.72 -3.56
CA LEU A 156 3.45 23.57 -2.91
C LEU A 156 2.89 22.25 -3.43
N VAL A 157 1.56 22.15 -3.53
CA VAL A 157 0.89 20.93 -3.99
C VAL A 157 1.27 20.60 -5.43
N LEU A 158 1.30 21.61 -6.32
CA LEU A 158 1.71 21.42 -7.71
C LEU A 158 3.20 21.06 -7.85
N ARG A 159 4.07 21.61 -6.99
CA ARG A 159 5.49 21.25 -6.98
C ARG A 159 5.71 19.81 -6.51
N CYS A 160 5.07 19.41 -5.41
CA CYS A 160 5.10 18.03 -4.92
C CYS A 160 4.50 17.04 -5.93
N LEU A 161 3.41 17.40 -6.60
CA LEU A 161 2.78 16.55 -7.62
C LEU A 161 3.70 16.36 -8.84
N LYS A 162 4.40 17.42 -9.25
CA LYS A 162 5.30 17.42 -10.41
C LYS A 162 6.61 16.66 -10.15
N GLU A 163 7.22 16.85 -8.99
CA GLU A 163 8.55 16.30 -8.69
C GLU A 163 8.50 14.90 -8.07
N SER A 164 7.55 14.66 -7.16
CA SER A 164 7.43 13.41 -6.41
C SER A 164 6.20 12.58 -6.80
N GLY A 165 5.08 13.23 -7.13
CA GLY A 165 3.84 12.54 -7.49
C GLY A 165 3.95 11.73 -8.79
N LEU A 166 4.57 12.32 -9.82
CA LEU A 166 4.70 11.67 -11.13
C LEU A 166 5.66 10.47 -11.09
N THR A 167 6.79 10.62 -10.40
CA THR A 167 7.79 9.56 -10.22
C THR A 167 7.26 8.42 -9.37
N ALA A 168 6.53 8.71 -8.29
CA ALA A 168 5.87 7.71 -7.44
C ALA A 168 4.73 6.95 -8.17
N PHE A 169 3.96 7.64 -9.01
CA PHE A 169 2.86 7.03 -9.75
C PHE A 169 3.36 5.98 -10.76
N PHE A 170 4.42 6.31 -11.52
CA PHE A 170 4.98 5.38 -12.50
C PHE A 170 5.84 4.27 -11.89
N THR A 171 6.42 4.47 -10.69
CA THR A 171 7.19 3.43 -10.00
C THR A 171 6.35 2.52 -9.11
N ARG A 172 5.09 2.88 -8.80
CA ARG A 172 4.16 2.16 -7.90
C ARG A 172 4.74 1.81 -6.52
N SER A 173 5.87 2.40 -6.13
CA SER A 173 6.57 2.08 -4.88
C SER A 173 6.75 3.34 -4.06
N SER A 174 6.13 3.37 -2.87
CA SER A 174 6.33 4.44 -1.89
C SER A 174 7.78 4.53 -1.43
N ALA A 175 8.50 3.40 -1.37
CA ALA A 175 9.91 3.33 -0.98
C ALA A 175 10.85 3.96 -2.03
N ALA A 176 10.53 3.85 -3.32
CA ALA A 176 11.30 4.48 -4.39
C ALA A 176 11.17 6.02 -4.39
N ASN A 177 10.14 6.56 -3.72
CA ASN A 177 9.87 7.99 -3.66
C ASN A 177 10.53 8.70 -2.46
N ILE A 178 11.00 7.95 -1.44
CA ILE A 178 11.68 8.50 -0.26
C ILE A 178 12.92 9.36 -0.62
N PRO A 179 13.86 8.91 -1.49
CA PRO A 179 15.03 9.72 -1.84
C PRO A 179 14.69 10.96 -2.67
N VAL A 180 13.64 10.92 -3.50
CA VAL A 180 13.19 12.08 -4.30
C VAL A 180 12.51 13.12 -3.41
N ASN A 181 11.72 12.69 -2.43
CA ASN A 181 11.04 13.58 -1.50
C ASN A 181 11.95 14.20 -0.43
N MET A 182 13.10 13.59 -0.13
CA MET A 182 14.11 14.13 0.81
C MET A 182 15.08 15.13 0.15
N ALA A 183 15.11 15.22 -1.18
CA ALA A 183 15.94 16.17 -1.93
C ALA A 183 15.24 17.52 -2.20
N LEU A 184 13.97 17.64 -1.77
CA LEU A 184 13.10 18.82 -1.87
C LEU A 184 13.14 19.64 -0.57
#